data_AF-A0A2G9Z994-F1
#
_entry.id   AF-A0A2G9Z994-F1
#
_cell.length_a   1.000
_cell.length_b   1.000
_cell.length_c   1.000
_cell.angle_alpha   90.00
_cell.angle_beta   90.00
_cell.angle_gamma   90.00
#
_symmetry.space_group_name_H-M   'P 1'
#
loop_
_entity.id
_entity.type
_entity.pdbx_description
1 polymer ?
#
loop_
_entity_poly.entity_id
_entity_poly.type
_entity_poly.pdbx_seq_one_letter_code
_entity_poly.pdbx_strand_id
1 'polypeptide(L)'
;MELKTRETLVNKNGILDYEVLVKKHPWVIQKNQNCVLSPDSDGLLCGLLVSHYLGWKIRGFYDGKILLIENGYKESDCVFLDMEIFRKDVRSIGQHMVMYDKNQLPGNWGNFENCISANNLRNFDTKHDFKLKYPFGTVHLLLGIIGNKIKINVPESGICPLLYTDGVFKNLFNYPENCLGWLNFLSGDIKNNCLHKVFFNDHYSISELMIALRELFKEIENIGSGKRGGDKIKISNMKGEPTNLEREGSLYKINKKELGKAVPFLKFLSQKTNWKYQSKDWTWNKFKIKKFKKGSVKPGKARYNILLEKNPLSLAVISGLSIEYTLEN
;
A
#
# COMPACT_ATOMS: atom_id res chain seq x y z
N MET A 1 -37.92 2.47 3.58
CA MET A 1 -36.73 2.10 4.36
C MET A 1 -35.75 3.25 4.24
N GLU A 2 -35.61 4.03 5.31
CA GLU A 2 -34.89 5.31 5.33
C GLU A 2 -33.44 5.14 4.87
N LEU A 3 -33.05 5.95 3.89
CA LEU A 3 -31.66 6.21 3.55
C LEU A 3 -31.03 6.87 4.79
N LYS A 4 -30.43 6.07 5.69
CA LYS A 4 -29.44 6.58 6.64
C LYS A 4 -28.47 7.43 5.84
N THR A 5 -28.47 8.73 6.08
CA THR A 5 -27.52 9.68 5.55
C THR A 5 -26.13 9.08 5.70
N ARG A 6 -25.55 8.61 4.57
CA ARG A 6 -24.15 8.20 4.56
C ARG A 6 -23.37 9.43 4.99
N GLU A 7 -22.71 9.39 6.16
CA GLU A 7 -21.74 10.43 6.52
C GLU A 7 -20.77 10.54 5.33
N THR A 8 -20.81 11.67 4.64
CA THR A 8 -20.01 11.89 3.44
C THR A 8 -18.56 12.01 3.88
N LEU A 9 -17.71 11.09 3.44
CA LEU A 9 -16.25 11.14 3.67
C LEU A 9 -15.57 12.34 3.00
N VAL A 10 -16.33 13.12 2.24
CA VAL A 10 -15.86 14.30 1.50
C VAL A 10 -16.66 15.49 2.00
N ASN A 11 -15.97 16.56 2.37
CA ASN A 11 -16.61 17.78 2.84
C ASN A 11 -17.17 18.59 1.65
N LYS A 12 -17.84 19.71 1.96
CA LYS A 12 -18.46 20.60 0.96
C LYS A 12 -17.51 21.16 -0.10
N ASN A 13 -16.20 21.15 0.16
CA ASN A 13 -15.17 21.65 -0.76
C ASN A 13 -14.57 20.53 -1.63
N GLY A 14 -15.08 19.30 -1.54
CA GLY A 14 -14.52 18.17 -2.28
C GLY A 14 -13.23 17.60 -1.65
N ILE A 15 -12.94 17.92 -0.38
CA ILE A 15 -11.75 17.47 0.34
C ILE A 15 -12.11 16.32 1.28
N LEU A 16 -11.21 15.35 1.45
CA LEU A 16 -11.36 14.24 2.39
C LEU A 16 -11.54 14.75 3.83
N ASP A 17 -12.61 14.30 4.48
CA ASP A 17 -12.84 14.54 5.90
C ASP A 17 -12.14 13.45 6.73
N TYR A 18 -10.96 13.81 7.25
CA TYR A 18 -10.15 12.93 8.07
C TYR A 18 -10.80 12.57 9.41
N GLU A 19 -11.65 13.44 9.98
CA GLU A 19 -12.36 13.15 11.23
C GLU A 19 -13.38 12.04 11.02
N VAL A 20 -14.19 12.16 9.96
CA VAL A 20 -15.19 11.14 9.60
C VAL A 20 -14.49 9.84 9.21
N LEU A 21 -13.40 9.90 8.44
CA LEU A 21 -12.63 8.72 8.06
C LEU A 21 -12.08 7.97 9.28
N VAL A 22 -11.43 8.69 10.20
CA VAL A 22 -10.85 8.09 11.41
C VAL A 22 -11.94 7.60 12.38
N LYS A 23 -13.07 8.30 12.49
CA LYS A 23 -14.23 7.83 13.25
C LYS A 23 -14.75 6.49 12.70
N LYS A 24 -14.80 6.35 11.37
CA LYS A 24 -15.24 5.12 10.70
C LYS A 24 -14.21 3.99 10.78
N HIS A 25 -12.92 4.32 10.69
CA HIS A 25 -11.82 3.36 10.69
C HIS A 25 -10.77 3.69 11.77
N PRO A 26 -11.14 3.64 13.07
CA PRO A 26 -10.26 4.12 14.14
C PRO A 26 -8.94 3.35 14.22
N TRP A 27 -8.93 2.10 13.75
CA TRP A 27 -7.75 1.25 13.70
C TRP A 27 -6.58 1.84 12.91
N VAL A 28 -6.80 2.76 11.96
CA VAL A 28 -5.73 3.33 11.12
C VAL A 28 -4.73 4.18 11.91
N ILE A 29 -5.16 4.74 13.04
CA ILE A 29 -4.31 5.54 13.94
C ILE A 29 -4.06 4.87 15.30
N GLN A 30 -4.61 3.68 15.53
CA GLN A 30 -4.39 2.96 16.79
C GLN A 30 -2.93 2.52 16.91
N LYS A 31 -2.37 2.62 18.12
CA LYS A 31 -1.01 2.15 18.39
C LYS A 31 -0.96 0.62 18.49
N ASN A 32 0.25 0.07 18.32
CA ASN A 32 0.59 -1.33 18.61
C ASN A 32 -0.23 -2.38 17.86
N GLN A 33 -0.67 -2.07 16.64
CA GLN A 33 -1.34 -3.05 15.78
C GLN A 33 -0.35 -4.04 15.16
N ASN A 34 -0.86 -5.16 14.66
CA ASN A 34 -0.11 -6.07 13.82
C ASN A 34 -0.40 -5.76 12.35
N CYS A 35 0.58 -5.90 11.46
CA CYS A 35 0.37 -5.71 10.03
C CYS A 35 1.07 -6.75 9.16
N VAL A 36 0.52 -6.90 7.95
CA VAL A 36 1.10 -7.64 6.82
C VAL A 36 1.37 -6.63 5.70
N LEU A 37 2.54 -6.72 5.08
CA LEU A 37 2.96 -5.75 4.07
C LEU A 37 3.00 -6.35 2.67
N SER A 38 2.79 -5.53 1.63
CA SER A 38 3.33 -5.84 0.31
C SER A 38 4.86 -5.87 0.41
N PRO A 39 5.55 -6.87 -0.15
CA PRO A 39 6.99 -6.97 -0.03
C PRO A 39 7.75 -6.15 -1.08
N ASP A 40 7.27 -4.95 -1.42
CA ASP A 40 7.91 -3.99 -2.32
C ASP A 40 8.23 -2.67 -1.61
N SER A 41 8.79 -1.71 -2.35
CA SER A 41 9.21 -0.44 -1.76
C SER A 41 8.08 0.35 -1.08
N ASP A 42 6.83 0.26 -1.58
CA ASP A 42 5.71 1.04 -1.04
C ASP A 42 5.22 0.40 0.26
N GLY A 43 4.98 -0.92 0.22
CA GLY A 43 4.64 -1.69 1.41
C GLY A 43 5.70 -1.60 2.52
N LEU A 44 6.99 -1.59 2.17
CA LEU A 44 8.08 -1.42 3.14
C LEU A 44 8.13 -0.01 3.73
N LEU A 45 7.90 1.04 2.93
CA LEU A 45 7.78 2.41 3.42
C LEU A 45 6.54 2.57 4.33
N CYS A 46 5.41 1.96 3.97
CA CYS A 46 4.22 1.89 4.82
C CYS A 46 4.56 1.27 6.18
N GLY A 47 5.23 0.12 6.18
CA GLY A 47 5.67 -0.59 7.39
C GLY A 47 6.61 0.24 8.27
N LEU A 48 7.60 0.92 7.67
CA LEU A 48 8.50 1.82 8.40
C LEU A 48 7.75 2.99 9.03
N LEU A 49 6.80 3.60 8.31
CA LEU A 49 6.00 4.71 8.82
C LEU A 49 5.19 4.29 10.06
N VAL A 50 4.40 3.21 9.95
CA VAL A 50 3.49 2.79 11.03
C VAL A 50 4.24 2.18 12.21
N SER A 51 5.35 1.47 11.98
CA SER A 51 6.17 0.95 13.08
C SER A 51 6.84 2.10 13.85
N HIS A 52 7.29 3.15 13.16
CA HIS A 52 7.92 4.29 13.80
C HIS A 52 6.94 5.14 14.63
N TYR A 53 5.82 5.58 14.03
CA TYR A 53 4.91 6.53 14.67
C TYR A 53 3.84 5.88 15.55
N LEU A 54 3.45 4.65 15.24
CA LEU A 54 2.36 3.95 15.93
C LEU A 54 2.81 2.69 16.68
N GLY A 55 4.07 2.26 16.56
CA GLY A 55 4.56 1.04 17.21
C GLY A 55 3.97 -0.24 16.63
N TRP A 56 3.52 -0.21 15.37
CA TRP A 56 2.98 -1.39 14.71
C TRP A 56 4.05 -2.46 14.50
N LYS A 57 3.62 -3.72 14.53
CA LYS A 57 4.48 -4.90 14.38
C LYS A 57 4.20 -5.59 13.05
N ILE A 58 5.26 -5.79 12.27
CA ILE A 58 5.21 -6.46 10.97
C ILE A 58 5.24 -7.96 11.23
N ARG A 59 4.11 -8.61 11.00
CA ARG A 59 3.85 -10.04 11.25
C ARG A 59 3.90 -10.89 9.99
N GLY A 60 4.04 -10.28 8.82
CA GLY A 60 3.98 -11.03 7.58
C GLY A 60 4.15 -10.22 6.31
N PHE A 61 4.16 -10.94 5.20
CA PHE A 61 4.29 -10.39 3.85
C PHE A 61 3.32 -11.10 2.91
N TYR A 62 2.69 -10.36 1.99
CA TYR A 62 1.77 -10.90 0.99
C TYR A 62 2.05 -10.31 -0.39
N ASP A 63 2.28 -11.17 -1.38
CA ASP A 63 2.63 -10.76 -2.77
C ASP A 63 1.53 -11.10 -3.80
N GLY A 64 0.31 -11.39 -3.33
CA GLY A 64 -0.78 -11.84 -4.18
C GLY A 64 -0.76 -13.33 -4.54
N LYS A 65 0.34 -14.05 -4.29
CA LYS A 65 0.45 -15.50 -4.54
C LYS A 65 0.70 -16.28 -3.27
N ILE A 66 1.48 -15.70 -2.35
CA ILE A 66 1.82 -16.29 -1.07
C ILE A 66 1.59 -15.27 0.04
N LEU A 67 1.02 -15.73 1.15
CA LEU A 67 1.03 -15.05 2.43
C LEU A 67 2.01 -15.77 3.36
N LEU A 68 2.99 -15.02 3.85
CA LEU A 68 3.76 -15.38 5.04
C LEU A 68 3.11 -14.68 6.23
N ILE A 69 2.76 -15.44 7.27
CA ILE A 69 2.21 -14.89 8.51
C ILE A 69 2.85 -15.57 9.72
N GLU A 70 3.25 -14.79 10.71
CA GLU A 70 3.89 -15.29 11.92
C GLU A 70 2.98 -16.30 12.63
N ASN A 71 3.55 -17.43 13.03
CA ASN A 71 2.83 -18.47 13.75
C ASN A 71 2.21 -17.92 15.03
N GLY A 72 0.90 -18.11 15.18
CA GLY A 72 0.11 -17.59 16.30
C GLY A 72 -0.80 -16.44 15.91
N TYR A 73 -0.62 -15.86 14.72
CA TYR A 73 -1.49 -14.83 14.16
C TYR A 73 -2.34 -15.36 13.01
N LYS A 74 -3.54 -14.80 12.86
CA LYS A 74 -4.45 -14.97 11.73
C LYS A 74 -4.50 -13.68 10.90
N GLU A 75 -5.04 -13.76 9.70
CA GLU A 75 -5.21 -12.61 8.81
C GLU A 75 -6.03 -11.49 9.46
N SER A 76 -7.13 -11.82 10.13
CA SER A 76 -8.01 -10.85 10.81
C SER A 76 -7.36 -10.15 12.01
N ASP A 77 -6.28 -10.73 12.57
CA ASP A 77 -5.50 -10.08 13.64
C ASP A 77 -4.62 -8.94 13.10
N CYS A 78 -4.44 -8.85 11.78
CA CYS A 78 -3.53 -7.95 11.11
C CYS A 78 -4.25 -6.89 10.26
N VAL A 79 -3.59 -5.74 10.08
CA VAL A 79 -3.91 -4.76 9.05
C VAL A 79 -3.01 -5.01 7.84
N PHE A 80 -3.59 -5.18 6.66
CA PHE A 80 -2.83 -5.34 5.43
C PHE A 80 -2.52 -3.97 4.81
N LEU A 81 -1.25 -3.71 4.54
CA LEU A 81 -0.78 -2.43 3.99
C LEU A 81 -0.25 -2.61 2.58
N ASP A 82 -0.67 -1.68 1.71
CA ASP A 82 -0.42 -1.68 0.27
C ASP A 82 -1.15 -2.80 -0.48
N MET A 83 -2.42 -3.02 -0.10
CA MET A 83 -3.32 -3.97 -0.75
C MET A 83 -4.76 -3.84 -0.28
N GLU A 84 -5.69 -4.21 -1.13
CA GLU A 84 -7.12 -4.28 -0.84
C GLU A 84 -7.54 -5.72 -0.58
N ILE A 85 -7.93 -6.01 0.67
CA ILE A 85 -8.45 -7.32 1.05
C ILE A 85 -9.98 -7.29 1.01
N PHE A 86 -10.57 -8.22 0.26
CA PHE A 86 -12.01 -8.36 0.09
C PHE A 86 -12.61 -9.28 1.16
N ARG A 87 -12.41 -8.94 2.44
CA ARG A 87 -12.96 -9.67 3.59
C ARG A 87 -13.45 -8.66 4.63
N LYS A 88 -14.72 -8.77 5.03
CA LYS A 88 -15.36 -7.81 5.93
C LYS A 88 -14.64 -7.67 7.27
N ASP A 89 -14.04 -8.74 7.77
CA ASP A 89 -13.36 -8.84 9.06
C ASP A 89 -11.85 -8.54 8.98
N VAL A 90 -11.31 -8.33 7.78
CA VAL A 90 -9.90 -7.99 7.58
C VAL A 90 -9.76 -6.50 7.29
N ARG A 91 -8.82 -5.87 8.00
CA ARG A 91 -8.51 -4.45 7.80
C ARG A 91 -7.43 -4.32 6.74
N SER A 92 -7.61 -3.41 5.79
CA SER A 92 -6.61 -3.18 4.76
C SER A 92 -6.56 -1.74 4.26
N ILE A 93 -5.42 -1.34 3.72
CA ILE A 93 -5.21 -0.04 3.07
C ILE A 93 -4.47 -0.25 1.77
N GLY A 94 -4.99 0.33 0.68
CA GLY A 94 -4.37 0.25 -0.62
C GLY A 94 -4.77 1.39 -1.55
N GLN A 95 -4.09 1.45 -2.69
CA GLN A 95 -4.26 2.51 -3.68
C GLN A 95 -4.95 2.08 -4.99
N HIS A 96 -5.13 0.78 -5.25
CA HIS A 96 -5.65 0.28 -6.51
C HIS A 96 -7.15 0.56 -6.69
N MET A 97 -7.60 0.55 -7.94
CA MET A 97 -9.02 0.54 -8.26
C MET A 97 -9.60 -0.85 -8.06
N VAL A 98 -10.63 -0.95 -7.22
CA VAL A 98 -11.34 -2.22 -6.95
C VAL A 98 -12.82 -2.14 -7.29
N MET A 99 -13.38 -0.94 -7.40
CA MET A 99 -14.76 -0.70 -7.82
C MET A 99 -14.86 -0.67 -9.35
N TYR A 100 -15.81 -1.45 -9.92
CA TYR A 100 -16.05 -1.43 -11.35
C TYR A 100 -17.08 -0.38 -11.78
N ASP A 101 -18.27 -0.37 -11.14
CA ASP A 101 -19.38 0.54 -11.45
C ASP A 101 -20.09 0.98 -10.16
N LYS A 102 -19.92 2.24 -9.76
CA LYS A 102 -20.49 2.84 -8.54
C LYS A 102 -22.00 2.96 -8.56
N ASN A 103 -22.61 2.94 -9.74
CA ASN A 103 -24.07 3.00 -9.88
C ASN A 103 -24.71 1.62 -9.71
N GLN A 104 -23.93 0.54 -9.80
CA GLN A 104 -24.43 -0.84 -9.82
C GLN A 104 -23.48 -1.75 -9.02
N LEU A 105 -23.38 -1.48 -7.72
CA LEU A 105 -22.55 -2.25 -6.82
C LEU A 105 -23.05 -3.70 -6.66
N PRO A 106 -22.14 -4.67 -6.58
CA PRO A 106 -22.47 -6.07 -6.31
C PRO A 106 -22.96 -6.25 -4.87
N GLY A 107 -23.82 -7.25 -4.63
CA GLY A 107 -24.44 -7.46 -3.32
C GLY A 107 -23.45 -7.72 -2.18
N ASN A 108 -22.27 -8.24 -2.49
CA ASN A 108 -21.18 -8.50 -1.52
C ASN A 108 -20.14 -7.37 -1.44
N TRP A 109 -20.43 -6.17 -1.98
CA TRP A 109 -19.53 -5.02 -1.89
C TRP A 109 -19.12 -4.64 -0.46
N GLY A 110 -19.97 -4.96 0.52
CA GLY A 110 -19.68 -4.78 1.95
C GLY A 110 -18.43 -5.51 2.46
N ASN A 111 -17.86 -6.44 1.69
CA ASN A 111 -16.58 -7.06 2.03
C ASN A 111 -15.39 -6.07 2.01
N PHE A 112 -15.52 -4.91 1.37
CA PHE A 112 -14.53 -3.81 1.47
C PHE A 112 -14.84 -2.82 2.61
N GLU A 113 -15.80 -3.10 3.50
CA GLU A 113 -16.19 -2.17 4.57
C GLU A 113 -15.04 -1.83 5.52
N ASN A 114 -14.08 -2.75 5.73
CA ASN A 114 -12.86 -2.52 6.51
C ASN A 114 -11.61 -2.25 5.66
N CYS A 115 -11.79 -1.93 4.36
CA CYS A 115 -10.71 -1.55 3.46
C CYS A 115 -10.74 -0.05 3.17
N ILE A 116 -9.67 0.67 3.52
CA ILE A 116 -9.45 2.04 3.08
C ILE A 116 -8.74 1.99 1.72
N SER A 117 -9.49 2.10 0.63
CA SER A 117 -8.94 2.21 -0.73
C SER A 117 -8.99 3.66 -1.20
N ALA A 118 -7.87 4.19 -1.71
CA ALA A 118 -7.77 5.58 -2.18
C ALA A 118 -8.90 5.93 -3.16
N ASN A 119 -9.10 5.12 -4.20
CA ASN A 119 -10.14 5.35 -5.21
C ASN A 119 -11.55 5.27 -4.63
N ASN A 120 -11.79 4.34 -3.68
CA ASN A 120 -13.10 4.23 -3.03
C ASN A 120 -13.41 5.47 -2.17
N LEU A 121 -12.42 6.09 -1.53
CA LEU A 121 -12.62 7.33 -0.75
C LEU A 121 -13.13 8.49 -1.62
N ARG A 122 -12.70 8.54 -2.89
CA ARG A 122 -13.14 9.55 -3.86
C ARG A 122 -14.34 9.09 -4.69
N ASN A 123 -14.93 7.94 -4.36
CA ASN A 123 -16.03 7.31 -5.10
C ASN A 123 -15.73 7.15 -6.60
N PHE A 124 -14.47 6.80 -6.90
CA PHE A 124 -13.99 6.54 -8.24
C PHE A 124 -14.12 5.06 -8.59
N ASP A 125 -14.55 4.79 -9.82
CA ASP A 125 -14.67 3.43 -10.34
C ASP A 125 -13.94 3.27 -11.68
N THR A 126 -13.86 2.01 -12.12
CA THR A 126 -13.21 1.65 -13.38
C THR A 126 -13.97 2.15 -14.61
N LYS A 127 -15.31 2.19 -14.56
CA LYS A 127 -16.12 2.46 -15.74
C LYS A 127 -16.12 3.95 -16.12
N HIS A 128 -16.08 4.83 -15.14
CA HIS A 128 -16.25 6.27 -15.33
C HIS A 128 -14.94 7.04 -15.06
N ASP A 129 -14.13 6.58 -14.10
CA ASP A 129 -13.06 7.40 -13.53
C ASP A 129 -11.65 6.81 -13.74
N PHE A 130 -11.49 5.76 -14.54
CA PHE A 130 -10.21 5.02 -14.64
C PHE A 130 -8.99 5.88 -14.97
N LYS A 131 -9.15 6.90 -15.82
CA LYS A 131 -8.07 7.84 -16.18
C LYS A 131 -7.66 8.76 -15.04
N LEU A 132 -8.50 8.88 -14.00
CA LEU A 132 -8.31 9.71 -12.82
C LEU A 132 -7.95 8.89 -11.58
N LYS A 133 -7.59 7.60 -11.76
CA LYS A 133 -7.20 6.74 -10.63
C LYS A 133 -6.06 7.34 -9.83
N TYR A 134 -5.99 6.95 -8.56
CA TYR A 134 -4.97 7.43 -7.63
C TYR A 134 -3.54 7.26 -8.20
N PRO A 135 -2.74 8.34 -8.30
CA PRO A 135 -1.45 8.33 -8.99
C PRO A 135 -0.26 8.17 -8.04
N PHE A 136 -0.48 7.93 -6.74
CA PHE A 136 0.59 7.84 -5.74
C PHE A 136 0.64 6.45 -5.09
N GLY A 137 1.70 6.17 -4.32
CA GLY A 137 1.76 4.99 -3.47
C GLY A 137 0.83 5.08 -2.25
N THR A 138 0.48 3.92 -1.70
CA THR A 138 -0.24 3.72 -0.44
C THR A 138 0.42 4.48 0.73
N VAL A 139 1.76 4.59 0.77
CA VAL A 139 2.44 5.37 1.82
C VAL A 139 1.97 6.82 1.85
N HIS A 140 1.64 7.42 0.71
CA HIS A 140 1.15 8.79 0.63
C HIS A 140 -0.26 8.92 1.20
N LEU A 141 -1.12 7.93 0.98
CA LEU A 141 -2.44 7.91 1.60
C LEU A 141 -2.30 7.83 3.13
N LEU A 142 -1.42 6.96 3.63
CA LEU A 142 -1.12 6.86 5.06
C LEU A 142 -0.52 8.16 5.62
N LEU A 143 0.39 8.81 4.91
CA LEU A 143 0.96 10.10 5.31
C LEU A 143 -0.12 11.17 5.47
N GLY A 144 -1.09 11.22 4.54
CA GLY A 144 -2.24 12.13 4.66
C GLY A 144 -3.09 11.82 5.89
N ILE A 145 -3.46 10.55 6.08
CA ILE A 145 -4.37 10.13 7.18
C ILE A 145 -3.69 10.29 8.55
N ILE A 146 -2.52 9.69 8.73
CA ILE A 146 -1.80 9.72 10.01
C ILE A 146 -1.27 11.13 10.29
N GLY A 147 -0.75 11.82 9.26
CA GLY A 147 -0.20 13.17 9.36
C GLY A 147 -1.22 14.23 9.78
N ASN A 148 -2.51 13.98 9.55
CA ASN A 148 -3.59 14.83 10.03
C ASN A 148 -3.81 14.69 11.55
N LYS A 149 -3.41 13.56 12.16
CA LYS A 149 -3.62 13.25 13.57
C LYS A 149 -2.36 13.31 14.42
N ILE A 150 -1.21 13.03 13.80
CA ILE A 150 0.09 12.94 14.44
C ILE A 150 1.06 13.75 13.60
N LYS A 151 1.86 14.60 14.25
CA LYS A 151 2.90 15.35 13.56
C LYS A 151 3.96 14.39 13.01
N ILE A 152 4.00 14.22 11.69
CA ILE A 152 5.01 13.44 11.00
C ILE A 152 6.11 14.38 10.51
N ASN A 153 7.36 14.00 10.75
CA ASN A 153 8.51 14.63 10.14
C ASN A 153 8.87 13.90 8.83
N VAL A 154 9.02 14.67 7.77
CA VAL A 154 9.54 14.22 6.47
C VAL A 154 10.77 15.09 6.18
N PRO A 155 12.00 14.56 6.38
CA PRO A 155 13.22 15.28 6.03
C PRO A 155 13.38 15.33 4.50
N GLU A 156 14.16 16.28 4.00
CA GLU A 156 14.45 16.46 2.57
C GLU A 156 14.99 15.18 1.93
N SER A 157 15.90 14.48 2.62
CA SER A 157 16.45 13.19 2.20
C SER A 157 15.40 12.10 1.99
N GLY A 158 14.22 12.23 2.62
CA GLY A 158 13.12 11.27 2.55
C GLY A 158 12.22 11.48 1.34
N ILE A 159 12.29 12.65 0.70
CA ILE A 159 11.43 13.02 -0.43
C ILE A 159 11.72 12.12 -1.64
N CYS A 160 12.98 11.91 -2.01
CA CYS A 160 13.32 11.10 -3.19
C CYS A 160 12.81 9.63 -3.08
N PRO A 161 13.01 8.90 -1.96
CA PRO A 161 12.40 7.58 -1.78
C PRO A 161 10.86 7.57 -1.86
N LEU A 162 10.19 8.60 -1.31
CA LEU A 162 8.73 8.73 -1.40
C LEU A 162 8.26 9.01 -2.83
N LEU A 163 9.00 9.81 -3.59
CA LEU A 163 8.71 10.02 -5.01
C LEU A 163 9.09 8.81 -5.88
N TYR A 164 10.03 7.97 -5.46
CA TYR A 164 10.40 6.76 -6.20
C TYR A 164 9.31 5.70 -6.16
N THR A 165 8.73 5.47 -4.98
CA THR A 165 7.81 4.36 -4.76
C THR A 165 6.58 4.47 -5.65
N ASP A 166 6.08 3.33 -6.11
CA ASP A 166 5.01 3.23 -7.11
C ASP A 166 5.20 4.06 -8.39
N GLY A 167 6.44 4.49 -8.66
CA GLY A 167 6.76 5.35 -9.80
C GLY A 167 6.12 6.74 -9.72
N VAL A 168 5.81 7.24 -8.52
CA VAL A 168 5.18 8.55 -8.30
C VAL A 168 5.88 9.66 -9.10
N PHE A 169 7.21 9.69 -9.12
CA PHE A 169 7.99 10.68 -9.87
C PHE A 169 7.62 10.72 -11.35
N LYS A 170 7.30 9.58 -11.97
CA LYS A 170 6.83 9.53 -13.37
C LYS A 170 5.41 10.06 -13.48
N ASN A 171 4.55 9.69 -12.53
CA ASN A 171 3.15 10.09 -12.55
C ASN A 171 2.99 11.61 -12.43
N LEU A 172 3.86 12.29 -11.69
CA LEU A 172 3.87 13.75 -11.60
C LEU A 172 4.02 14.43 -12.97
N PHE A 173 4.86 13.89 -13.86
CA PHE A 173 5.06 14.44 -15.20
C PHE A 173 4.08 13.91 -16.25
N ASN A 174 3.62 12.66 -16.08
CA ASN A 174 2.69 12.05 -17.04
C ASN A 174 1.24 12.52 -16.84
N TYR A 175 0.86 12.85 -15.60
CA TYR A 175 -0.53 13.14 -15.21
C TYR A 175 -0.62 14.29 -14.18
N PRO A 176 -0.03 15.48 -14.44
CA PRO A 176 0.07 16.54 -13.46
C PRO A 176 -1.29 17.02 -12.94
N GLU A 177 -2.30 17.17 -13.79
CA GLU A 177 -3.64 17.61 -13.40
C GLU A 177 -4.32 16.60 -12.46
N ASN A 178 -4.16 15.30 -12.74
CA ASN A 178 -4.68 14.25 -11.86
C ASN A 178 -3.95 14.27 -10.51
N CYS A 179 -2.63 14.42 -10.52
CA CYS A 179 -1.83 14.51 -9.29
C CYS A 179 -2.26 15.71 -8.44
N LEU A 180 -2.38 16.90 -9.02
CA LEU A 180 -2.83 18.10 -8.31
C LEU A 180 -4.26 17.95 -7.77
N GLY A 181 -5.16 17.33 -8.55
CA GLY A 181 -6.52 17.03 -8.11
C GLY A 181 -6.57 16.09 -6.89
N TRP A 182 -5.69 15.08 -6.84
CA TRP A 182 -5.57 14.20 -5.68
C TRP A 182 -4.89 14.86 -4.48
N LEU A 183 -3.91 15.73 -4.71
CA LEU A 183 -3.28 16.49 -3.62
C LEU A 183 -4.28 17.44 -2.97
N ASN A 184 -5.09 18.15 -3.75
CA ASN A 184 -6.19 18.96 -3.20
C ASN A 184 -7.17 18.08 -2.39
N PHE A 185 -7.62 16.94 -2.95
CA PHE A 185 -8.49 16.01 -2.25
C PHE A 185 -7.92 15.56 -0.88
N LEU A 186 -6.59 15.37 -0.80
CA LEU A 186 -5.88 14.98 0.42
C LEU A 186 -5.31 16.19 1.21
N SER A 187 -5.75 17.42 0.92
CA SER A 187 -5.24 18.65 1.56
C SER A 187 -3.71 18.83 1.49
N GLY A 188 -3.05 18.23 0.50
CA GLY A 188 -1.60 18.25 0.33
C GLY A 188 -1.04 19.59 -0.13
N ASP A 189 -1.89 20.47 -0.65
CA ASP A 189 -1.58 21.87 -0.96
C ASP A 189 -1.50 22.76 0.30
N ILE A 190 -2.00 22.30 1.44
CA ILE A 190 -1.90 23.01 2.73
C ILE A 190 -0.50 22.85 3.32
N LYS A 191 0.22 23.96 3.56
CA LYS A 191 1.63 23.98 4.05
C LYS A 191 1.92 23.08 5.26
N ASN A 192 0.96 22.94 6.18
CA ASN A 192 1.12 22.14 7.39
C ASN A 192 0.87 20.64 7.18
N ASN A 193 0.37 20.23 6.01
CA ASN A 193 0.15 18.82 5.66
C ASN A 193 1.49 18.13 5.35
N CYS A 194 1.63 16.88 5.76
CA CYS A 194 2.84 16.10 5.51
C CYS A 194 3.08 15.85 4.01
N LEU A 195 2.00 15.76 3.22
CA LEU A 195 2.09 15.66 1.76
C LEU A 195 2.66 16.93 1.12
N HIS A 196 2.43 18.11 1.72
CA HIS A 196 2.99 19.35 1.21
C HIS A 196 4.52 19.30 1.16
N LYS A 197 5.13 18.77 2.23
CA LYS A 197 6.58 18.59 2.31
C LYS A 197 7.16 17.63 1.27
N VAL A 198 6.33 16.75 0.72
CA VAL A 198 6.76 15.80 -0.32
C VAL A 198 6.57 16.44 -1.70
N PHE A 199 5.38 16.97 -1.98
CA PHE A 199 4.97 17.33 -3.34
C PHE A 199 5.15 18.82 -3.69
N PHE A 200 5.19 19.70 -2.70
CA PHE A 200 5.39 21.14 -2.84
C PHE A 200 6.67 21.59 -2.12
N ASN A 201 7.70 20.74 -2.17
CA ASN A 201 9.00 21.05 -1.59
C ASN A 201 9.79 21.99 -2.49
N ASP A 202 10.53 22.92 -1.89
CA ASP A 202 11.47 23.80 -2.60
C ASP A 202 12.87 23.18 -2.72
N HIS A 203 13.07 21.98 -2.17
CA HIS A 203 14.38 21.33 -2.07
C HIS A 203 14.89 20.79 -3.41
N TYR A 204 14.01 20.16 -4.20
CA TYR A 204 14.40 19.58 -5.47
C TYR A 204 13.96 20.41 -6.66
N SER A 205 14.93 21.01 -7.35
CA SER A 205 14.78 21.30 -8.78
C SER A 205 14.69 20.00 -9.59
N ILE A 206 14.27 20.10 -10.85
CA ILE A 206 14.15 18.94 -11.76
C ILE A 206 15.49 18.20 -11.88
N SER A 207 16.60 18.92 -12.05
CA SER A 207 17.94 18.32 -12.19
C SER A 207 18.41 17.66 -10.89
N GLU A 208 18.16 18.27 -9.73
CA GLU A 208 18.51 17.70 -8.43
C GLU A 208 17.72 16.40 -8.16
N LEU A 209 16.42 16.38 -8.48
CA LEU A 209 15.62 15.15 -8.38
C LEU A 209 16.17 14.05 -9.29
N MET A 210 16.56 14.38 -10.53
CA MET A 210 17.17 13.40 -11.45
C MET A 210 18.48 12.82 -10.89
N ILE A 211 19.32 13.66 -10.30
CA ILE A 211 20.57 13.23 -9.65
C ILE A 211 20.26 12.33 -8.45
N ALA A 212 19.33 12.75 -7.58
CA ALA A 212 18.91 11.99 -6.41
C ALA A 212 18.30 10.63 -6.78
N LEU A 213 17.49 10.57 -7.84
CA LEU A 213 16.94 9.31 -8.36
C LEU A 213 18.03 8.39 -8.91
N ARG A 214 19.01 8.93 -9.64
CA ARG A 214 20.16 8.16 -10.13
C ARG A 214 20.94 7.55 -8.97
N GLU A 215 21.17 8.30 -7.90
CA GLU A 215 21.85 7.82 -6.70
C GLU A 215 21.04 6.74 -5.97
N LEU A 216 19.73 6.96 -5.83
CA LEU A 216 18.81 5.97 -5.27
C LEU A 216 18.85 4.65 -6.08
N PHE A 217 18.84 4.72 -7.42
CA PHE A 217 18.90 3.53 -8.26
C PHE A 217 20.22 2.76 -8.10
N LYS A 218 21.35 3.48 -8.01
CA LYS A 218 22.65 2.87 -7.72
C LYS A 218 22.65 2.14 -6.38
N GLU A 219 22.06 2.75 -5.35
CA GLU A 219 21.98 2.11 -4.04
C GLU A 219 21.11 0.85 -4.05
N ILE A 220 19.96 0.89 -4.73
CA ILE A 220 19.09 -0.28 -4.94
C ILE A 220 19.84 -1.38 -5.69
N GLU A 221 20.62 -1.03 -6.71
CA GLU A 221 21.43 -1.98 -7.47
C GLU A 221 22.55 -2.60 -6.63
N ASN A 222 23.24 -1.80 -5.81
CA ASN A 222 24.27 -2.25 -4.87
C ASN A 222 23.68 -3.27 -3.88
N ILE A 223 22.55 -2.94 -3.24
CA ILE A 223 21.84 -3.86 -2.34
C ILE A 223 21.40 -5.12 -3.11
N GLY A 224 20.95 -4.96 -4.35
CA GLY A 224 20.58 -6.06 -5.24
C GLY A 224 21.74 -6.92 -5.77
N SER A 225 22.97 -6.69 -5.32
CA SER A 225 24.18 -7.37 -5.81
C SER A 225 24.45 -7.14 -7.30
N GLY A 226 24.35 -5.88 -7.74
CA GLY A 226 24.55 -5.49 -9.15
C GLY A 226 23.36 -5.81 -10.06
N LYS A 227 22.17 -6.04 -9.48
CA LYS A 227 20.95 -6.35 -10.22
C LYS A 227 19.79 -5.50 -9.71
N ARG A 228 18.84 -5.21 -10.61
CA ARG A 228 17.56 -4.61 -10.22
C ARG A 228 16.82 -5.50 -9.22
N GLY A 229 16.11 -4.89 -8.27
CA GLY A 229 15.29 -5.61 -7.29
C GLY A 229 15.85 -5.67 -5.88
N GLY A 230 16.81 -4.81 -5.51
CA GLY A 230 17.23 -4.63 -4.11
C GLY A 230 16.18 -3.93 -3.23
N ASP A 231 15.13 -3.41 -3.84
CA ASP A 231 14.01 -2.65 -3.29
C ASP A 231 12.79 -3.50 -2.87
N LYS A 232 12.89 -4.82 -2.95
CA LYS A 232 11.80 -5.76 -2.68
C LYS A 232 12.26 -7.06 -2.02
N ILE A 233 11.32 -7.73 -1.37
CA ILE A 233 11.51 -9.04 -0.72
C ILE A 233 10.80 -10.09 -1.57
N LYS A 234 11.56 -10.93 -2.28
CA LYS A 234 10.96 -11.93 -3.15
C LYS A 234 10.60 -13.19 -2.35
N ILE A 235 9.32 -13.37 -2.04
CA ILE A 235 8.79 -14.52 -1.28
C ILE A 235 8.16 -15.62 -2.16
N SER A 236 7.80 -15.30 -3.40
CA SER A 236 7.34 -16.28 -4.39
C SER A 236 7.99 -16.09 -5.77
N ASN A 237 7.92 -17.12 -6.62
CA ASN A 237 8.34 -17.05 -8.01
C ASN A 237 7.16 -16.79 -8.97
N MET A 238 7.42 -16.82 -10.28
CA MET A 238 6.38 -16.57 -11.30
C MET A 238 5.22 -17.58 -11.23
N LYS A 239 5.50 -18.82 -10.86
CA LYS A 239 4.53 -19.92 -10.71
C LYS A 239 3.76 -19.88 -9.38
N GLY A 240 4.06 -18.94 -8.49
CA GLY A 240 3.46 -18.88 -7.15
C GLY A 240 4.07 -19.86 -6.15
N GLU A 241 5.25 -20.42 -6.47
CA GLU A 241 5.96 -21.29 -5.54
C GLU A 241 6.82 -20.48 -4.57
N PRO A 242 6.90 -20.89 -3.28
CA PRO A 242 7.72 -20.22 -2.28
C PRO A 242 9.19 -20.17 -2.72
N THR A 243 9.82 -19.01 -2.57
CA THR A 243 11.23 -18.82 -2.90
C THR A 243 11.90 -17.96 -1.85
N ASN A 244 13.22 -18.08 -1.72
CA ASN A 244 14.01 -17.41 -0.69
C ASN A 244 13.58 -17.70 0.76
N LEU A 245 12.98 -18.87 1.01
CA LEU A 245 12.56 -19.32 2.33
C LEU A 245 13.31 -20.59 2.72
N GLU A 246 13.72 -20.66 3.99
CA GLU A 246 14.28 -21.85 4.61
C GLU A 246 13.23 -22.47 5.53
N ARG A 247 13.06 -23.80 5.47
CA ARG A 247 12.12 -24.52 6.33
C ARG A 247 12.76 -24.81 7.69
N GLU A 248 12.03 -24.51 8.76
CA GLU A 248 12.38 -24.80 10.15
C GLU A 248 11.25 -25.63 10.78
N GLY A 249 11.35 -26.96 10.69
CA GLY A 249 10.27 -27.87 11.09
C GLY A 249 9.02 -27.69 10.23
N SER A 250 7.91 -27.28 10.85
CA SER A 250 6.65 -26.94 10.15
C SER A 250 6.54 -25.46 9.76
N LEU A 251 7.51 -24.63 10.14
CA LEU A 251 7.53 -23.20 9.90
C LEU A 251 8.61 -22.82 8.89
N TYR A 252 8.62 -21.55 8.50
CA TYR A 252 9.57 -21.00 7.54
C TYR A 252 10.22 -19.72 8.05
N LYS A 253 11.41 -19.42 7.55
CA LYS A 253 12.08 -18.12 7.71
C LYS A 253 12.56 -17.60 6.37
N ILE A 254 12.71 -16.28 6.27
CA ILE A 254 13.38 -15.68 5.11
C ILE A 254 14.86 -16.06 5.17
N ASN A 255 15.39 -16.55 4.04
CA ASN A 255 16.75 -17.05 3.98
C ASN A 255 17.78 -15.93 4.19
N LYS A 256 19.00 -16.30 4.57
CA LYS A 256 20.05 -15.30 4.90
C LYS A 256 20.36 -14.35 3.75
N LYS A 257 20.31 -14.83 2.50
CA LYS A 257 20.61 -14.03 1.31
C LYS A 257 19.56 -12.94 1.06
N GLU A 258 18.29 -13.26 1.22
CA GLU A 258 17.20 -12.32 1.02
C GLU A 258 17.10 -11.34 2.21
N LEU A 259 17.33 -11.80 3.44
CA LEU A 259 17.50 -10.92 4.60
C LEU A 259 18.67 -9.95 4.43
N GLY A 260 19.77 -10.42 3.85
CA GLY A 260 20.94 -9.62 3.48
C GLY A 260 20.66 -8.53 2.45
N LYS A 261 19.45 -8.50 1.85
CA LYS A 261 18.98 -7.42 0.97
C LYS A 261 17.88 -6.59 1.61
N ALA A 262 16.88 -7.26 2.19
CA ALA A 262 15.74 -6.63 2.83
C ALA A 262 16.15 -5.68 3.97
N VAL A 263 17.03 -6.12 4.87
CA VAL A 263 17.44 -5.33 6.04
C VAL A 263 18.28 -4.11 5.64
N PRO A 264 19.30 -4.23 4.75
CA PRO A 264 19.98 -3.04 4.23
C PRO A 264 19.05 -2.03 3.57
N PHE A 265 18.09 -2.47 2.75
CA PHE A 265 17.13 -1.56 2.12
C PHE A 265 16.25 -0.85 3.16
N LEU A 266 15.73 -1.56 4.16
CA LEU A 266 14.99 -0.94 5.27
C LEU A 266 15.83 0.05 6.06
N LYS A 267 17.12 -0.25 6.31
CA LYS A 267 18.03 0.70 6.96
C LYS A 267 18.28 1.93 6.10
N PHE A 268 18.46 1.76 4.79
CA PHE A 268 18.61 2.86 3.85
C PHE A 268 17.36 3.77 3.85
N LEU A 269 16.16 3.20 3.72
CA LEU A 269 14.91 3.94 3.81
C LEU A 269 14.77 4.63 5.17
N SER A 270 15.14 3.95 6.25
CA SER A 270 15.12 4.48 7.62
C SER A 270 16.04 5.70 7.78
N GLN A 271 17.25 5.64 7.22
CA GLN A 271 18.19 6.76 7.18
C GLN A 271 17.65 7.94 6.36
N LYS A 272 17.06 7.66 5.19
CA LYS A 272 16.53 8.72 4.33
C LYS A 272 15.31 9.42 4.93
N THR A 273 14.40 8.67 5.56
CA THR A 273 13.13 9.19 6.08
C THR A 273 13.19 9.64 7.54
N ASN A 274 14.26 9.30 8.27
CA ASN A 274 14.34 9.34 9.73
C ASN A 274 13.28 8.47 10.46
N TRP A 275 12.56 7.59 9.74
CA TRP A 275 11.63 6.64 10.35
C TRP A 275 12.41 5.41 10.82
N LYS A 276 12.58 5.27 12.13
CA LYS A 276 13.45 4.25 12.75
C LYS A 276 12.99 2.83 12.42
N TYR A 277 13.85 2.06 11.75
CA TYR A 277 13.73 0.62 11.66
C TYR A 277 14.08 -0.04 13.01
N GLN A 278 13.09 -0.65 13.66
CA GLN A 278 13.26 -1.39 14.91
C GLN A 278 13.16 -2.89 14.63
N SER A 279 14.29 -3.60 14.58
CA SER A 279 14.31 -5.03 14.19
C SER A 279 13.38 -5.93 15.01
N LYS A 280 13.14 -5.62 16.29
CA LYS A 280 12.21 -6.36 17.16
C LYS A 280 10.75 -6.31 16.71
N ASP A 281 10.37 -5.28 15.95
CA ASP A 281 9.01 -5.08 15.47
C ASP A 281 8.80 -5.73 14.09
N TRP A 282 9.85 -6.33 13.52
CA TRP A 282 9.84 -6.97 12.21
C TRP A 282 10.12 -8.47 12.33
N THR A 283 9.12 -9.26 11.96
CA THR A 283 9.24 -10.72 11.97
C THR A 283 9.94 -11.19 10.70
N TRP A 284 10.91 -12.08 10.86
CA TRP A 284 11.71 -12.65 9.76
C TRP A 284 11.74 -14.18 9.74
N ASN A 285 11.07 -14.81 10.71
CA ASN A 285 11.05 -16.26 10.94
C ASN A 285 9.69 -16.71 11.49
N LYS A 286 9.57 -18.01 11.79
CA LYS A 286 8.35 -18.62 12.36
C LYS A 286 7.10 -18.41 11.51
N PHE A 287 7.24 -18.32 10.20
CA PHE A 287 6.12 -18.10 9.30
C PHE A 287 5.36 -19.40 9.00
N LYS A 288 4.03 -19.30 8.98
CA LYS A 288 3.16 -20.17 8.20
C LYS A 288 3.04 -19.63 6.79
N ILE A 289 2.89 -20.52 5.82
CA ILE A 289 2.72 -20.19 4.41
C ILE A 289 1.29 -20.56 4.00
N LYS A 290 0.57 -19.61 3.42
CA LYS A 290 -0.64 -19.88 2.62
C LYS A 290 -0.35 -19.58 1.16
N LYS A 291 -0.67 -20.53 0.28
CA LYS A 291 -0.57 -20.37 -1.17
C LYS A 291 -1.94 -20.04 -1.73
N PHE A 292 -1.97 -19.17 -2.72
CA PHE A 292 -3.18 -18.74 -3.40
C PHE A 292 -3.06 -18.89 -4.91
N LYS A 293 -4.20 -18.92 -5.58
CA LYS A 293 -4.26 -18.94 -7.04
C LYS A 293 -4.43 -17.52 -7.57
N LYS A 294 -3.37 -16.97 -8.17
CA LYS A 294 -3.44 -15.68 -8.87
C LYS A 294 -4.03 -15.86 -10.27
N GLY A 295 -4.88 -14.93 -10.69
CA GLY A 295 -5.50 -14.91 -12.01
C GLY A 295 -5.67 -13.51 -12.57
N SER A 296 -6.08 -13.43 -13.83
CA SER A 296 -6.45 -12.19 -14.50
C SER A 296 -7.68 -12.42 -15.39
N VAL A 297 -8.53 -11.40 -15.49
CA VAL A 297 -9.66 -11.33 -16.43
C VAL A 297 -9.73 -9.95 -17.07
N LYS A 298 -10.23 -9.85 -18.30
CA LYS A 298 -10.49 -8.55 -18.93
C LYS A 298 -11.59 -7.80 -18.16
N PRO A 299 -11.43 -6.48 -17.90
CA PRO A 299 -12.47 -5.67 -17.30
C PRO A 299 -13.79 -5.75 -18.06
N GLY A 300 -14.90 -5.80 -17.33
CA GLY A 300 -16.24 -5.95 -17.87
C GLY A 300 -17.23 -6.27 -16.75
N LYS A 301 -18.36 -5.56 -16.69
CA LYS A 301 -19.31 -5.67 -15.56
C LYS A 301 -19.70 -7.12 -15.23
N ALA A 302 -20.09 -7.90 -16.24
CA ALA A 302 -20.46 -9.30 -16.05
C ALA A 302 -19.30 -10.14 -15.49
N ARG A 303 -18.08 -9.99 -16.03
CA ARG A 303 -16.90 -10.73 -15.57
C ARG A 303 -16.47 -10.31 -14.16
N TYR A 304 -16.62 -9.02 -13.84
CA TYR A 304 -16.36 -8.48 -12.52
C TYR A 304 -17.33 -9.05 -11.48
N ASN A 305 -18.62 -9.11 -11.79
CA ASN A 305 -19.63 -9.72 -10.92
C ASN A 305 -19.34 -11.20 -10.69
N ILE A 306 -19.08 -11.96 -11.76
CA ILE A 306 -18.68 -13.38 -11.67
C ILE A 306 -17.41 -13.55 -10.83
N LEU A 307 -16.44 -12.65 -10.97
CA LEU A 307 -15.24 -12.68 -10.15
C LEU A 307 -15.58 -12.49 -8.67
N LEU A 308 -16.38 -11.50 -8.32
CA LEU A 308 -16.73 -11.25 -6.92
C LEU A 308 -17.59 -12.35 -6.29
N GLU A 309 -18.42 -13.05 -7.08
CA GLU A 309 -19.13 -14.25 -6.65
C GLU A 309 -18.17 -15.38 -6.24
N LYS A 310 -16.97 -15.44 -6.83
CA LYS A 310 -15.88 -16.36 -6.41
C LYS A 310 -15.18 -15.93 -5.12
N ASN A 311 -15.62 -14.83 -4.50
CA ASN A 311 -15.10 -14.30 -3.25
C ASN A 311 -13.55 -14.21 -3.22
N PRO A 312 -12.92 -13.45 -4.15
CA PRO A 312 -11.47 -13.36 -4.21
C PRO A 312 -10.92 -12.80 -2.91
N LEU A 313 -9.71 -13.19 -2.51
CA LEU A 313 -9.05 -12.61 -1.33
C LEU A 313 -8.70 -11.14 -1.58
N SER A 314 -8.16 -10.85 -2.75
CA SER A 314 -7.79 -9.51 -3.19
C SER A 314 -7.99 -9.38 -4.70
N LEU A 315 -8.21 -8.16 -5.17
CA LEU A 315 -8.28 -7.85 -6.60
C LEU A 315 -7.84 -6.41 -6.87
N ALA A 316 -7.40 -6.14 -8.09
CA ALA A 316 -7.03 -4.80 -8.54
C ALA A 316 -7.26 -4.67 -10.06
N VAL A 317 -7.88 -3.56 -10.46
CA VAL A 317 -7.97 -3.16 -11.87
C VAL A 317 -6.71 -2.37 -12.22
N ILE A 318 -5.71 -3.07 -12.74
CA ILE A 318 -4.37 -2.51 -12.97
C ILE A 318 -4.28 -1.73 -14.29
N SER A 319 -5.09 -2.10 -15.28
CA SER A 319 -5.12 -1.49 -16.61
C SER A 319 -6.54 -1.56 -17.18
N GLY A 320 -6.81 -0.84 -18.27
CA GLY A 320 -8.06 -1.00 -19.02
C GLY A 320 -8.24 -2.40 -19.64
N LEU A 321 -7.24 -3.28 -19.50
CA LEU A 321 -7.21 -4.63 -20.10
C LEU A 321 -7.18 -5.75 -19.06
N SER A 322 -6.93 -5.47 -17.77
CA SER A 322 -6.75 -6.53 -16.76
C SER A 322 -7.31 -6.13 -15.40
N ILE A 323 -8.15 -7.01 -14.85
CA ILE A 323 -8.41 -7.15 -13.42
C ILE A 323 -7.59 -8.34 -12.95
N GLU A 324 -6.58 -8.07 -12.11
CA GLU A 324 -5.84 -9.12 -11.41
C GLU A 324 -6.57 -9.47 -10.12
N TYR A 325 -6.52 -10.75 -9.74
CA TYR A 325 -7.17 -11.23 -8.53
C TYR A 325 -6.46 -12.44 -7.95
N THR A 326 -6.78 -12.72 -6.70
CA THR A 326 -6.27 -13.87 -5.95
C THR A 326 -7.42 -14.66 -5.36
N LEU A 327 -7.42 -15.98 -5.54
CA LEU A 327 -8.39 -16.91 -4.95
C LEU A 327 -7.72 -17.77 -3.88
N GLU A 328 -8.45 -18.03 -2.80
CA GLU A 328 -8.10 -19.06 -1.82
C GLU A 328 -8.35 -20.45 -2.45
N ASN A 329 -7.51 -21.43 -2.06
CA ASN A 329 -7.61 -22.80 -2.56
C ASN A 329 -8.61 -23.62 -1.76
#